data_AF-A0A7W1DLW9-F1
#
_entry.id   AF-A0A7W1DLW9-F1
#
_cell.length_a   1.000
_cell.length_b   1.000
_cell.length_c   1.000
_cell.angle_alpha   90.00
_cell.angle_beta   90.00
_cell.angle_gamma   90.00
#
_symmetry.space_group_name_H-M   'P 1'
#
loop_
_entity.id
_entity.type
_entity.pdbx_description
1 polymer ?
#
loop_
_entity_poly.entity_id
_entity_poly.type
_entity_poly.pdbx_seq_one_letter_code
_entity_poly.pdbx_strand_id
1 'polypeptide(L)' 'MFLKLVKTASIEVNGQSYALRYYEQRTGRGARRYSCEVLLGGSDRIIIDDDTMPSLESRVERLAPATVYSRMLSAAS' A
#
# COMPACT_ATOMS: atom_id res chain seq x y z
N MET A 1 -11.43 -13.74 -8.75
CA MET A 1 -11.52 -12.87 -7.55
C MET A 1 -10.99 -11.50 -7.95
N PHE A 2 -11.78 -10.43 -7.83
CA PHE A 2 -11.50 -9.11 -8.42
C PHE A 2 -11.08 -8.12 -7.33
N LEU A 3 -10.00 -7.35 -7.57
CA LEU A 3 -9.60 -6.23 -6.72
C LEU A 3 -10.29 -4.96 -7.25
N LYS A 4 -11.12 -4.33 -6.43
CA LYS A 4 -11.76 -3.07 -6.77
C LYS A 4 -10.92 -1.92 -6.24
N LEU A 5 -10.40 -1.06 -7.11
CA LEU A 5 -9.78 0.20 -6.70
C LEU A 5 -10.84 1.08 -6.03
N VAL A 6 -10.60 1.49 -4.79
CA VAL A 6 -11.55 2.25 -3.96
C VAL A 6 -11.02 3.62 -3.52
N LYS A 7 -9.70 3.81 -3.49
CA LYS A 7 -9.08 5.10 -3.16
C LYS A 7 -7.68 5.20 -3.80
N THR A 8 -7.30 6.42 -4.18
CA THR A 8 -5.92 6.77 -4.54
C THR A 8 -5.44 7.91 -3.65
N ALA A 9 -4.16 7.92 -3.31
CA ALA A 9 -3.53 8.99 -2.52
C ALA A 9 -2.04 9.08 -2.87
N SER A 10 -1.30 9.91 -2.14
CA SER A 10 0.16 9.94 -2.16
C SER A 10 0.71 10.01 -0.74
N ILE A 11 1.93 9.54 -0.57
CA ILE A 11 2.71 9.73 0.67
C ILE A 11 4.08 10.30 0.32
N GLU A 12 4.52 11.28 1.09
CA GLU A 12 5.87 11.83 1.00
C GLU A 12 6.81 11.03 1.89
N VAL A 13 7.91 10.52 1.31
CA VAL A 13 8.99 9.84 2.02
C VAL A 13 10.31 10.39 1.51
N ASN A 14 11.12 10.99 2.40
CA ASN A 14 12.41 11.61 2.07
C ASN A 14 12.34 12.62 0.89
N GLY A 15 11.27 13.41 0.82
CA GLY A 15 11.06 14.41 -0.24
C GLY A 15 10.69 13.83 -1.60
N GLN A 16 10.36 12.54 -1.66
CA GLN A 16 9.78 11.90 -2.84
C GLN A 16 8.34 11.49 -2.57
N SER A 17 7.48 11.80 -3.53
CA SER A 17 6.07 11.41 -3.51
C SER A 17 5.88 10.02 -4.10
N TYR A 18 5.26 9.12 -3.33
CA TYR A 18 4.90 7.78 -3.77
C TYR A 18 3.38 7.67 -3.89
N ALA A 19 2.91 7.18 -5.04
CA ALA A 19 1.49 6.98 -5.28
C ALA A 19 0.98 5.76 -4.49
N LEU A 20 -0.19 5.93 -3.88
CA LEU A 20 -0.91 4.91 -3.12
C LEU A 20 -2.17 4.51 -3.87
N ARG A 21 -2.43 3.20 -3.95
CA ARG A 21 -3.68 2.64 -4.49
C ARG A 21 -4.29 1.66 -3.50
N TYR A 22 -5.50 1.97 -3.06
CA TYR A 22 -6.24 1.15 -2.11
C TYR A 22 -7.28 0.31 -2.83
N TYR A 23 -7.32 -0.98 -2.52
CA TYR A 23 -8.24 -1.92 -3.12
C TYR A 23 -9.13 -2.56 -2.05
N GLU A 24 -10.37 -2.84 -2.44
CA GLU A 24 -11.28 -3.72 -1.72
C GLU A 24 -11.36 -5.07 -2.46
N GLN A 25 -11.31 -6.14 -1.69
CA GLN A 25 -11.54 -7.50 -2.15
C GLN A 25 -12.64 -8.17 -1.33
N ARG A 26 -13.57 -8.85 -2.01
CA ARG A 26 -14.52 -9.76 -1.34
C ARG A 26 -13.97 -11.18 -1.37
N THR A 27 -13.86 -11.79 -0.20
CA THR A 27 -13.49 -13.20 -0.06
C THR A 27 -14.66 -14.11 -0.46
N GLY A 28 -14.38 -15.38 -0.78
CA GLY A 28 -15.43 -16.36 -1.13
C GLY A 28 -16.46 -16.62 -0.02
N ARG A 29 -16.16 -16.21 1.23
CA ARG A 29 -17.08 -16.28 2.38
C ARG A 29 -17.81 -14.95 2.66
N GLY A 30 -17.67 -13.95 1.77
CA GLY A 30 -18.34 -12.65 1.89
C GLY A 30 -17.62 -11.61 2.78
N ALA A 31 -16.54 -11.98 3.48
CA ALA A 31 -15.73 -11.02 4.23
C ALA A 31 -15.01 -10.06 3.27
N ARG A 32 -14.82 -8.80 3.70
CA ARG A 32 -14.04 -7.80 2.96
C ARG A 32 -12.60 -7.79 3.45
N ARG A 33 -11.66 -7.65 2.52
CA ARG A 33 -10.26 -7.35 2.79
C ARG A 33 -9.86 -6.10 2.04
N TYR A 34 -8.96 -5.35 2.64
CA TYR A 34 -8.43 -4.13 2.07
C TYR A 34 -6.93 -4.27 1.89
N SER A 35 -6.42 -3.72 0.80
CA SER A 35 -4.99 -3.66 0.54
C SER A 35 -4.59 -2.29 0.02
N CYS A 36 -3.36 -1.89 0.28
CA CYS A 36 -2.75 -0.68 -0.26
C CYS A 36 -1.47 -1.06 -0.99
N GLU A 37 -1.36 -0.66 -2.26
CA GLU A 37 -0.12 -0.69 -3.02
C GLU A 37 0.59 0.67 -2.89
N VAL A 38 1.83 0.66 -2.39
CA VAL A 38 2.78 1.78 -2.50
C VAL A 38 3.59 1.57 -3.77
N LEU A 39 3.46 2.48 -4.74
CA LEU A 39 4.10 2.34 -6.06
C LEU A 39 5.50 2.98 -6.04
N LEU A 40 6.55 2.16 -6.17
CA LEU A 40 7.94 2.61 -6.12
C LEU A 40 8.53 2.95 -7.49
N GLY A 41 7.79 2.64 -8.57
CA GLY A 41 8.22 2.83 -9.95
C GLY A 41 8.35 1.49 -10.68
N GLY A 42 8.22 1.53 -12.02
CA GLY A 42 8.21 0.34 -12.85
C GLY A 42 7.13 -0.66 -12.39
N SER A 43 7.54 -1.90 -12.11
CA SER A 43 6.65 -2.95 -11.57
C SER A 43 6.79 -3.15 -10.05
N ASP A 44 7.70 -2.45 -9.38
CA ASP A 44 7.98 -2.62 -7.95
C ASP A 44 6.92 -1.94 -7.08
N ARG A 45 6.45 -2.67 -6.08
CA ARG A 45 5.38 -2.24 -5.19
C ARG A 45 5.49 -2.90 -3.84
N ILE A 46 5.17 -2.14 -2.80
CA ILE A 46 4.93 -2.68 -1.46
C ILE A 46 3.43 -2.88 -1.32
N ILE A 47 3.02 -4.05 -0.81
CA ILE A 47 1.61 -4.35 -0.55
C ILE A 47 1.42 -4.43 0.96
N ILE A 48 0.46 -3.68 1.47
CA ILE A 48 0.04 -3.68 2.87
C ILE A 48 -1.43 -4.10 2.91
N ASP A 49 -1.75 -5.14 3.67
CA ASP A 49 -3.10 -5.65 3.82
C ASP A 49 -3.67 -5.33 5.21
N ASP A 50 -4.99 -5.18 5.29
CA ASP A 50 -5.74 -5.09 6.54
C ASP A 50 -7.21 -5.52 6.33
N ASP A 51 -7.95 -5.72 7.42
CA ASP A 51 -9.35 -6.16 7.37
C ASP A 51 -10.33 -4.98 7.23
N THR A 52 -9.88 -3.75 7.50
CA THR A 52 -10.71 -2.53 7.39
C THR A 52 -9.93 -1.37 6.77
N MET A 53 -10.63 -0.47 6.06
CA MET A 53 -10.00 0.72 5.45
C MET A 53 -9.32 1.65 6.48
N PRO A 54 -9.95 2.03 7.63
CA PRO A 54 -9.30 2.94 8.57
C PRO A 54 -8.05 2.33 9.22
N SER A 55 -8.07 1.03 9.53
CA SER A 55 -6.89 0.32 10.05
C SER A 55 -5.77 0.27 9.01
N LEU A 56 -6.12 -0.01 7.76
CA LEU A 56 -5.17 0.01 6.64
C LEU A 56 -4.52 1.38 6.47
N GLU A 57 -5.30 2.47 6.49
CA GLU A 57 -4.78 3.83 6.37
C GLU A 57 -3.78 4.15 7.49
N SER A 58 -4.15 3.87 8.75
CA SER A 58 -3.26 4.04 9.90
C SER A 58 -2.00 3.18 9.81
N ARG A 59 -2.10 1.98 9.24
CA ARG A 59 -0.96 1.09 9.04
C ARG A 59 -0.04 1.61 7.92
N VAL A 60 -0.60 2.10 6.82
CA VAL A 60 0.15 2.69 5.71
C VAL A 60 0.94 3.91 6.20
N GLU A 61 0.31 4.83 6.92
CA GLU A 61 0.98 6.03 7.46
C GLU A 61 2.18 5.67 8.36
N ARG A 62 2.07 4.60 9.15
CA ARG A 62 3.14 4.16 10.06
C ARG A 62 4.23 3.34 9.39
N LEU A 63 3.86 2.43 8.48
CA LEU A 63 4.78 1.44 7.92
C LEU A 63 5.39 1.85 6.58
N ALA A 64 4.67 2.58 5.74
CA ALA A 64 5.12 2.90 4.39
C ALA A 64 6.46 3.65 4.38
N PRO A 65 6.69 4.69 5.22
CA PRO A 65 7.97 5.42 5.21
C PRO A 65 9.19 4.51 5.49
N ALA A 66 9.12 3.70 6.55
CA ALA A 66 10.21 2.80 6.92
C ALA A 66 10.42 1.70 5.88
N THR A 67 9.33 1.17 5.31
CA THR A 67 9.39 0.09 4.31
C THR A 67 9.96 0.59 2.99
N VAL A 68 9.56 1.78 2.54
CA VAL A 68 10.13 2.46 1.37
C VAL A 68 11.63 2.66 1.57
N TYR A 69 12.03 3.20 2.72
CA TYR A 69 13.44 3.44 3.01
C TYR A 69 14.28 2.15 2.98
N SER A 70 13.79 1.09 3.62
CA SER A 70 14.47 -0.22 3.58
C SER A 70 14.60 -0.74 2.16
N ARG A 71 13.57 -0.58 1.32
CA ARG A 71 13.57 -1.03 -0.07
C ARG A 71 14.57 -0.25 -0.92
N MET A 72 14.67 1.06 -0.72
CA MET A 72 15.67 1.90 -1.38
C MET A 72 17.10 1.47 -1.02
N LEU A 73 17.36 1.21 0.27
CA LEU A 73 18.67 0.72 0.71
C LEU A 73 19.03 -0.63 0.09
N SER A 74 18.08 -1.57 0.03
CA SER A 74 18.31 -2.88 -0.61
C SER A 74 18.49 -2.82 -2.12
N ALA A 75 18.01 -1.77 -2.80
CA ALA A 75 18.23 -1.58 -4.23
C ALA A 75 19.60 -0.97 -4.55
N ALA A 76 20.26 -0.36 -3.55
CA ALA A 76 21.58 0.27 -3.69
C ALA A 76 22.75 -0.66 -3.34
N SER A 77 22.47 -1.86 -2.80
CA SER A 77 23.45 -2.91 -2.46
C SER A 77 23.61 -3.90 -3.60
#